data_AF-A0A497ATF2-F1
#
_entry.id   AF-A0A497ATF2-F1
#
_cell.length_a   1.000
_cell.length_b   1.000
_cell.length_c   1.000
_cell.angle_alpha   90.00
_cell.angle_beta   90.00
_cell.angle_gamma   90.00
#
_symmetry.space_group_name_H-M   'P 1'
#
loop_
_entity.id
_entity.type
_entity.pdbx_description
1 polymer ?
#
loop_
_entity_poly.entity_id
_entity_poly.type
_entity_poly.pdbx_seq_one_letter_code
_entity_poly.pdbx_strand_id
1 'polypeptide(L)'
;MMLALLFIGMLALAFGIQIVSYVYAQEAETLTPYFVILWTSDFPGGDYIMVKNKIAYFAERRWGGTWISRSGTTFFHSLNLSDGSQPWNYSANDCLTVAIDDERVYFGSNNGYLMAVDAQRGLFLWKVNLTGAVLANPVIVNGTIYVGAGDTIYGISAFGEIVWQKRIPSQPREDAKVAWGYSLPPEPGVHTEIISLLSQNHYLYGVITHEKTVVWGSGDNRPWARYASSDIFAVDLNSYEIKWLVPSPCYDKVLVGVSDSFVYFGVDPIYALNSSTGVFVWNYTTNLFYGSAKVQQIADDLILILMDSGVTCLNLTTRDVTWSSSGVVFGNTLYSCRSKQIVIDNEVVPRIELRAIDCFSGNVLWEYTFIDLEERGAYPIVCDDTLLLLCSDKIYAFKYLIDITAPTILITFPDPGYEARSSSITVEWTSSDDFSGISYYEIRLDGGSWINVGTNTTYTFTELGDGSHTVDIKAVDKAGNAKQETVSFIVNTSPLFGPGCIEEIAIMATMITIVLATALYLLIIRKHKSES
;
A
#
# COMPACT_ATOMS: atom_id res chain seq x y z
N MET A 1 -33.33 -18.85 -2.62
CA MET A 1 -32.08 -18.12 -2.92
C MET A 1 -31.00 -18.36 -1.86
N MET A 2 -31.27 -18.12 -0.57
CA MET A 2 -30.29 -18.32 0.51
C MET A 2 -29.88 -19.79 0.76
N LEU A 3 -30.77 -20.75 0.54
CA LEU A 3 -30.43 -22.20 0.63
C LEU A 3 -29.74 -22.77 -0.62
N ALA A 4 -29.86 -22.11 -1.78
CA ALA A 4 -29.16 -22.53 -3.01
C ALA A 4 -27.68 -22.09 -2.99
N LEU A 5 -27.39 -20.95 -2.36
CA LEU A 5 -26.02 -20.45 -2.14
C LEU A 5 -25.23 -21.32 -1.14
N LEU A 6 -25.90 -21.89 -0.12
CA LEU A 6 -25.29 -22.82 0.83
C LEU A 6 -24.90 -24.17 0.19
N PHE A 7 -25.64 -24.63 -0.83
CA PHE A 7 -25.34 -25.89 -1.51
C PHE A 7 -24.18 -25.76 -2.52
N ILE A 8 -24.02 -24.58 -3.12
CA ILE A 8 -22.89 -24.28 -4.02
C ILE A 8 -21.58 -24.10 -3.22
N GLY A 9 -21.65 -23.48 -2.03
CA GLY A 9 -20.49 -23.34 -1.14
C GLY A 9 -19.94 -24.67 -0.61
N MET A 10 -20.80 -25.66 -0.34
CA MET A 10 -20.35 -26.99 0.12
C MET A 10 -19.77 -27.87 -1.00
N LEU A 11 -20.13 -27.65 -2.27
CA LEU A 11 -19.52 -28.37 -3.40
C LEU A 11 -18.13 -27.84 -3.77
N ALA A 12 -17.86 -26.54 -3.56
CA ALA A 12 -16.56 -25.93 -3.88
C ALA A 12 -15.42 -26.42 -2.96
N LEU A 13 -15.73 -26.75 -1.71
CA LEU A 13 -14.77 -27.32 -0.74
C LEU A 13 -14.38 -28.77 -1.06
N ALA A 14 -15.14 -29.49 -1.90
CA ALA A 14 -14.84 -30.87 -2.27
C ALA A 14 -13.88 -31.00 -3.46
N PHE A 15 -13.61 -29.91 -4.21
CA PHE A 15 -12.82 -29.95 -5.46
C PHE A 15 -11.61 -29.01 -5.49
N GLY A 16 -11.28 -28.31 -4.39
CA GLY A 16 -10.07 -27.48 -4.32
C GLY A 16 -10.07 -26.30 -5.30
N ILE A 17 -11.25 -25.78 -5.66
CA ILE A 17 -11.39 -24.62 -6.53
C ILE A 17 -11.42 -23.35 -5.67
N GLN A 18 -10.42 -22.47 -5.82
CA GLN A 18 -10.46 -21.10 -5.30
C GLN A 18 -11.63 -20.35 -5.96
N ILE A 19 -12.59 -19.90 -5.15
CA ILE A 19 -13.60 -18.95 -5.60
C ILE A 19 -13.03 -17.56 -5.34
N VAL A 20 -12.69 -16.83 -6.41
CA VAL A 20 -12.40 -15.39 -6.33
C VAL A 20 -13.75 -14.67 -6.36
N SER A 21 -14.18 -14.12 -5.23
CA SER A 21 -15.38 -13.28 -5.17
C SER A 21 -15.00 -11.80 -5.29
N TYR A 22 -15.41 -11.16 -6.40
CA TYR A 22 -15.28 -9.72 -6.61
C TYR A 22 -16.48 -8.99 -5.97
N VAL A 23 -16.22 -7.91 -5.22
CA VAL A 23 -17.25 -7.01 -4.69
C VAL A 23 -17.05 -5.64 -5.32
N TYR A 24 -18.14 -5.09 -5.87
CA TYR A 24 -18.20 -3.78 -6.52
C TYR A 24 -17.98 -2.65 -5.51
N ALA A 25 -17.08 -1.70 -5.83
CA ALA A 25 -17.06 -0.39 -5.22
C ALA A 25 -17.95 0.56 -6.04
N GLN A 26 -18.80 1.30 -5.35
CA GLN A 26 -19.73 2.28 -5.90
C GLN A 26 -18.97 3.56 -6.29
N GLU A 27 -19.41 4.19 -7.38
CA GLU A 27 -18.90 5.42 -8.00
C GLU A 27 -18.23 6.42 -7.03
N ALA A 28 -16.91 6.49 -7.11
CA ALA A 28 -16.12 7.67 -6.76
C ALA A 28 -15.13 7.92 -7.91
N GLU A 29 -14.89 9.18 -8.25
CA GLU A 29 -13.95 9.65 -9.31
C GLU A 29 -12.47 9.33 -9.01
N THR A 30 -12.19 8.29 -8.23
CA THR A 30 -10.88 7.82 -7.83
C THR A 30 -10.46 6.64 -8.70
N LEU A 31 -9.25 6.71 -9.26
CA LEU A 31 -8.61 5.59 -9.95
C LEU A 31 -8.60 4.36 -9.04
N THR A 32 -9.15 3.23 -9.49
CA THR A 32 -9.10 1.99 -8.71
C THR A 32 -7.80 1.26 -9.05
N PRO A 33 -6.81 1.21 -8.16
CA PRO A 33 -5.56 0.51 -8.42
C PRO A 33 -5.85 -0.99 -8.50
N TYR A 34 -5.25 -1.63 -9.49
CA TYR A 34 -5.26 -3.08 -9.58
C TYR A 34 -3.99 -3.63 -8.93
N PHE A 35 -4.15 -4.50 -7.93
CA PHE A 35 -3.05 -5.15 -7.24
C PHE A 35 -2.88 -6.59 -7.74
N VAL A 36 -1.67 -6.92 -8.20
CA VAL A 36 -1.27 -8.29 -8.53
C VAL A 36 -0.27 -8.77 -7.49
N ILE A 37 -0.57 -9.90 -6.84
CA ILE A 37 0.41 -10.55 -5.97
C ILE A 37 1.60 -10.98 -6.83
N LEU A 38 2.77 -10.42 -6.54
CA LEU A 38 4.05 -10.81 -7.14
C LEU A 38 4.56 -12.09 -6.48
N TRP A 39 4.59 -12.10 -5.15
CA TRP A 39 5.02 -13.23 -4.35
C TRP A 39 4.51 -13.08 -2.91
N THR A 40 4.56 -14.19 -2.18
CA THR A 40 4.30 -14.25 -0.74
C THR A 40 5.43 -15.00 -0.06
N SER A 41 5.84 -14.57 1.12
CA SER A 41 6.83 -15.28 1.94
C SER A 41 6.32 -15.39 3.37
N ASP A 42 6.68 -16.48 4.05
CA ASP A 42 6.50 -16.59 5.49
C ASP A 42 7.28 -15.47 6.19
N PHE A 43 6.67 -14.90 7.22
CA PHE A 43 7.18 -13.77 7.97
C PHE A 43 7.11 -14.07 9.45
N PRO A 44 8.25 -14.13 10.15
CA PRO A 44 8.28 -14.40 11.58
C PRO A 44 7.78 -13.22 12.47
N GLY A 45 7.22 -12.15 11.87
CA GLY A 45 6.78 -10.93 12.56
C GLY A 45 7.90 -9.89 12.68
N GLY A 46 7.58 -8.59 12.57
CA GLY A 46 8.57 -7.50 12.58
C GLY A 46 7.93 -6.10 12.52
N ASP A 47 8.60 -5.09 13.11
CA ASP A 47 8.11 -3.69 13.18
C ASP A 47 9.00 -2.69 12.43
N TYR A 48 10.21 -3.10 12.04
CA TYR A 48 11.22 -2.22 11.45
C TYR A 48 11.69 -2.79 10.13
N ILE A 49 11.46 -2.05 9.06
CA ILE A 49 11.79 -2.45 7.71
C ILE A 49 12.40 -1.27 6.96
N MET A 50 13.49 -1.55 6.27
CA MET A 50 14.15 -0.63 5.37
C MET A 50 14.22 -1.26 4.00
N VAL A 51 14.13 -0.44 2.95
CA VAL A 51 14.28 -0.92 1.58
C VAL A 51 15.45 -0.20 0.94
N LYS A 52 16.38 -0.97 0.37
CA LYS A 52 17.52 -0.43 -0.37
C LYS A 52 17.93 -1.38 -1.49
N ASN A 53 18.18 -0.84 -2.68
CA ASN A 53 18.60 -1.59 -3.87
C ASN A 53 17.71 -2.81 -4.16
N LYS A 54 16.38 -2.62 -4.06
CA LYS A 54 15.37 -3.68 -4.22
C LYS A 54 15.50 -4.86 -3.26
N ILE A 55 16.11 -4.64 -2.10
CA ILE A 55 16.13 -5.59 -0.99
C ILE A 55 15.40 -4.93 0.19
N ALA A 56 14.41 -5.63 0.74
CA ALA A 56 13.79 -5.30 2.01
C ALA A 56 14.60 -5.92 3.15
N TYR A 57 14.84 -5.17 4.20
CA TYR A 57 15.61 -5.58 5.37
C TYR A 57 14.77 -5.36 6.62
N PHE A 58 14.57 -6.38 7.45
CA PHE A 58 13.74 -6.25 8.65
C PHE A 58 14.23 -7.10 9.81
N ALA A 59 13.88 -6.65 11.02
CA ALA A 59 14.17 -7.37 12.25
C ALA A 59 12.96 -8.21 12.70
N GLU A 60 13.23 -9.44 13.15
CA GLU A 60 12.25 -10.30 13.81
C GLU A 60 11.75 -9.67 15.13
N ARG A 61 10.43 -9.69 15.34
CA ARG A 61 9.80 -9.22 16.59
C ARG A 61 9.43 -10.39 17.51
N ARG A 62 9.76 -10.28 18.79
CA ARG A 62 9.03 -10.95 19.89
C ARG A 62 8.55 -9.91 20.91
N TRP A 63 7.32 -9.41 20.68
CA TRP A 63 6.50 -8.54 21.55
C TRP A 63 7.09 -7.23 22.10
N GLY A 64 6.44 -6.09 21.76
CA GLY A 64 6.50 -4.83 22.54
C GLY A 64 7.46 -3.73 22.04
N GLY A 65 6.94 -2.77 21.28
CA GLY A 65 7.60 -1.49 20.96
C GLY A 65 8.61 -1.47 19.79
N THR A 66 8.81 -0.28 19.24
CA THR A 66 9.57 0.13 18.03
C THR A 66 11.10 -0.10 18.08
N TRP A 67 11.57 -1.04 18.89
CA TRP A 67 13.01 -1.29 19.10
C TRP A 67 13.35 -2.72 18.69
N ILE A 68 14.46 -2.89 17.96
CA ILE A 68 15.13 -4.21 17.87
C ILE A 68 15.41 -4.62 19.32
N SER A 69 14.91 -5.79 19.72
CA SER A 69 14.71 -6.22 21.12
C SER A 69 15.82 -5.82 22.11
N ARG A 70 15.44 -5.28 23.29
CA ARG A 70 16.36 -5.05 24.42
C ARG A 70 16.80 -6.33 25.15
N SER A 71 16.24 -7.49 24.82
CA SER A 71 16.67 -8.77 25.39
C SER A 71 16.16 -9.94 24.54
N GLY A 72 17.04 -10.52 23.72
CA GLY A 72 16.73 -11.74 22.98
C GLY A 72 17.57 -11.90 21.72
N THR A 73 17.55 -13.11 21.17
CA THR A 73 18.09 -13.35 19.84
C THR A 73 17.19 -12.67 18.81
N THR A 74 17.68 -11.62 18.15
CA THR A 74 16.98 -10.98 17.04
C THR A 74 17.63 -11.39 15.73
N PHE A 75 16.87 -12.02 14.85
CA PHE A 75 17.30 -12.23 13.48
C PHE A 75 16.96 -11.00 12.63
N PHE A 76 17.90 -10.63 11.78
CA PHE A 76 17.72 -9.60 10.77
C PHE A 76 17.71 -10.27 9.40
N HIS A 77 16.64 -10.08 8.66
CA HIS A 77 16.36 -10.75 7.40
C HIS A 77 16.55 -9.78 6.25
N SER A 78 16.92 -10.33 5.10
CA SER A 78 16.88 -9.66 3.82
C SER A 78 15.92 -10.40 2.89
N LEU A 79 15.13 -9.70 2.11
CA LEU A 79 14.27 -10.26 1.07
C LEU A 79 14.45 -9.50 -0.24
N ASN A 80 14.62 -10.22 -1.33
CA ASN A 80 14.63 -9.64 -2.66
C ASN A 80 13.21 -9.26 -3.07
N LEU A 81 13.00 -8.00 -3.45
CA LEU A 81 11.68 -7.51 -3.86
C LEU A 81 11.18 -8.13 -5.17
N SER A 82 12.06 -8.66 -6.03
CA SER A 82 11.63 -9.21 -7.31
C SER A 82 10.92 -10.55 -7.19
N ASP A 83 11.29 -11.37 -6.21
CA ASP A 83 10.89 -12.78 -6.14
C ASP A 83 10.62 -13.30 -4.72
N GLY A 84 10.82 -12.48 -3.68
CA GLY A 84 10.62 -12.88 -2.29
C GLY A 84 11.68 -13.84 -1.76
N SER A 85 12.74 -14.13 -2.52
CA SER A 85 13.86 -14.95 -2.03
C SER A 85 14.54 -14.25 -0.86
N GLN A 86 15.01 -15.02 0.12
CA GLN A 86 15.75 -14.51 1.28
C GLN A 86 17.26 -14.66 1.04
N PRO A 87 18.01 -13.61 0.65
CA PRO A 87 19.43 -13.73 0.38
C PRO A 87 20.22 -14.18 1.60
N TRP A 88 19.86 -13.67 2.78
CA TRP A 88 20.51 -14.01 4.04
C TRP A 88 19.66 -13.65 5.26
N ASN A 89 19.97 -14.29 6.38
CA ASN A 89 19.57 -13.83 7.71
C ASN A 89 20.83 -13.68 8.59
N TYR A 90 20.76 -12.80 9.58
CA TYR A 90 21.88 -12.50 10.47
C TYR A 90 21.41 -12.45 11.91
N SER A 91 22.14 -13.11 12.82
CA SER A 91 21.85 -13.07 14.26
C SER A 91 22.42 -11.79 14.87
N ALA A 92 21.59 -10.76 14.95
CA ALA A 92 21.90 -9.44 15.47
C ALA A 92 21.58 -9.35 16.97
N ASN A 93 22.08 -10.30 17.77
CA ASN A 93 21.78 -10.36 19.20
C ASN A 93 22.25 -9.08 19.90
N ASP A 94 21.42 -8.57 20.82
CA ASP A 94 21.64 -7.32 21.57
C ASP A 94 21.82 -6.07 20.70
N CYS A 95 21.53 -6.14 19.40
CA CYS A 95 21.48 -4.98 18.51
C CYS A 95 20.14 -4.27 18.68
N LEU A 96 20.18 -2.95 18.77
CA LEU A 96 19.02 -2.09 19.04
C LEU A 96 18.67 -1.21 17.84
N THR A 97 19.69 -0.86 17.06
CA THR A 97 19.61 0.13 15.99
C THR A 97 20.25 -0.40 14.73
N VAL A 98 19.79 0.09 13.58
CA VAL A 98 20.28 -0.35 12.28
C VAL A 98 20.34 0.81 11.29
N ALA A 99 21.35 0.80 10.42
CA ALA A 99 21.45 1.67 9.25
C ALA A 99 22.03 0.90 8.07
N ILE A 100 21.80 1.39 6.85
CA ILE A 100 22.22 0.68 5.64
C ILE A 100 22.73 1.61 4.54
N ASP A 101 23.92 1.33 4.01
CA ASP A 101 24.43 1.90 2.75
C ASP A 101 24.31 0.89 1.59
N ASP A 102 24.89 1.18 0.43
CA ASP A 102 24.78 0.29 -0.72
C ASP A 102 25.56 -1.03 -0.56
N GLU A 103 26.52 -1.08 0.36
CA GLU A 103 27.44 -2.20 0.56
C GLU A 103 27.26 -2.91 1.91
N ARG A 104 26.78 -2.20 2.95
CA ARG A 104 26.85 -2.66 4.35
C ARG A 104 25.58 -2.33 5.14
N VAL A 105 25.26 -3.23 6.06
CA VAL A 105 24.30 -3.01 7.15
C VAL A 105 25.09 -2.81 8.45
N TYR A 106 24.77 -1.74 9.17
CA TYR A 106 25.41 -1.37 10.42
C TYR A 106 24.45 -1.60 11.58
N PHE A 107 24.90 -2.30 12.62
CA PHE A 107 24.13 -2.59 13.81
C PHE A 107 24.74 -1.95 15.05
N GLY A 108 23.98 -1.10 15.73
CA GLY A 108 24.34 -0.57 17.03
C GLY A 108 23.77 -1.44 18.15
N SER A 109 24.58 -1.76 19.15
CA SER A 109 24.24 -2.68 20.25
C SER A 109 24.11 -1.98 21.59
N ASN A 110 23.25 -2.55 22.45
CA ASN A 110 23.13 -2.17 23.85
C ASN A 110 24.43 -2.35 24.63
N ASN A 111 25.29 -3.27 24.20
CA ASN A 111 26.57 -3.58 24.85
C ASN A 111 27.72 -2.69 24.38
N GLY A 112 27.40 -1.60 23.68
CA GLY A 112 28.37 -0.60 23.21
C GLY A 112 29.19 -1.03 22.02
N TYR A 113 28.62 -1.88 21.16
CA TYR A 113 29.25 -2.25 19.91
C TYR A 113 28.58 -1.63 18.71
N LEU A 114 29.38 -1.20 17.73
CA LEU A 114 28.93 -1.01 16.35
C LEU A 114 29.49 -2.15 15.51
N MET A 115 28.64 -2.81 14.73
CA MET A 115 29.02 -3.93 13.87
C MET A 115 28.61 -3.63 12.43
N ALA A 116 29.37 -4.15 11.47
CA ALA A 116 29.00 -4.08 10.06
C ALA A 116 28.95 -5.49 9.44
N VAL A 117 27.97 -5.69 8.57
CA VAL A 117 27.82 -6.88 7.74
C VAL A 117 27.65 -6.47 6.28
N ASP A 118 28.03 -7.36 5.35
CA ASP A 118 27.80 -7.19 3.91
C ASP A 118 26.29 -7.16 3.63
N ALA A 119 25.80 -6.12 2.96
CA ALA A 119 24.37 -5.94 2.71
C ALA A 119 23.79 -6.98 1.74
N GLN A 120 24.60 -7.54 0.84
CA GLN A 120 24.15 -8.52 -0.15
C GLN A 120 24.20 -9.95 0.38
N ARG A 121 25.12 -10.25 1.29
CA ARG A 121 25.43 -11.63 1.75
C ARG A 121 25.20 -11.86 3.24
N GLY A 122 25.01 -10.82 4.03
CA GLY A 122 24.86 -10.91 5.48
C GLY A 122 26.12 -11.37 6.21
N LEU A 123 27.29 -11.28 5.56
CA LEU A 123 28.55 -11.74 6.13
C LEU A 123 29.12 -10.69 7.08
N PHE A 124 29.54 -11.12 8.27
CA PHE A 124 30.24 -10.25 9.22
C PHE A 124 31.50 -9.65 8.59
N LEU A 125 31.66 -8.33 8.72
CA LEU A 125 32.82 -7.59 8.23
C LEU A 125 33.72 -7.13 9.38
N TRP A 126 33.16 -6.37 10.33
CA TRP A 126 33.93 -5.81 11.44
C TRP A 126 33.04 -5.43 12.63
N LYS A 127 33.69 -5.16 13.77
CA LYS A 127 33.08 -4.74 15.04
C LYS A 127 33.98 -3.77 15.79
N VAL A 128 33.39 -2.69 16.31
CA VAL A 128 34.07 -1.64 17.08
C VAL A 128 33.46 -1.58 18.48
N ASN A 129 34.31 -1.50 19.51
CA ASN A 129 33.91 -1.31 20.90
C ASN A 129 33.88 0.19 21.24
N LEU A 130 32.77 0.65 21.80
CA LEU A 130 32.50 2.05 22.13
C LEU A 130 32.24 2.21 23.63
N THR A 131 32.14 3.45 24.09
CA THR A 131 32.04 3.79 25.52
C THR A 131 30.70 3.48 26.17
N GLY A 132 29.66 3.16 25.40
CA GLY A 132 28.30 2.92 25.91
C GLY A 132 27.35 2.43 24.82
N ALA A 133 26.11 2.15 25.20
CA ALA A 133 25.07 1.64 24.30
C ALA A 133 24.84 2.54 23.08
N VAL A 134 24.65 1.91 21.92
CA VAL A 134 24.31 2.62 20.67
C VAL A 134 22.80 2.62 20.48
N LEU A 135 22.16 3.65 21.04
CA LEU A 135 20.70 3.78 21.10
C LEU A 135 20.10 4.60 19.95
N ALA A 136 20.87 5.52 19.37
CA ALA A 136 20.49 6.26 18.18
C ALA A 136 20.78 5.44 16.91
N ASN A 137 19.90 5.51 15.91
CA ASN A 137 20.18 4.93 14.60
C ASN A 137 21.48 5.52 14.03
N PRO A 138 22.41 4.70 13.51
CA PRO A 138 23.61 5.22 12.87
C PRO A 138 23.25 6.12 11.68
N VAL A 139 24.01 7.20 11.50
CA VAL A 139 23.84 8.15 10.39
C VAL A 139 25.05 8.07 9.48
N ILE A 140 24.83 7.89 8.18
CA ILE A 140 25.90 7.68 7.21
C ILE A 140 26.03 8.93 6.33
N VAL A 141 27.16 9.63 6.43
CA VAL A 141 27.44 10.85 5.65
C VAL A 141 28.81 10.69 4.98
N ASN A 142 28.87 10.81 3.66
CA ASN A 142 30.11 10.74 2.87
C ASN A 142 30.99 9.52 3.22
N GLY A 143 30.38 8.35 3.46
CA GLY A 143 31.08 7.11 3.81
C GLY A 143 31.58 7.01 5.25
N THR A 144 31.27 8.00 6.10
CA THR A 144 31.52 7.97 7.54
C THR A 144 30.23 7.65 8.28
N ILE A 145 30.31 6.72 9.23
CA ILE A 145 29.21 6.28 10.08
C ILE A 145 29.29 7.01 11.41
N TYR A 146 28.28 7.82 11.69
CA TYR A 146 28.14 8.56 12.93
C TYR A 146 27.22 7.84 13.89
N VAL A 147 27.70 7.58 15.10
CA VAL A 147 26.94 6.93 16.17
C VAL A 147 27.14 7.65 17.50
N GLY A 148 26.09 7.66 18.31
CA GLY A 148 26.14 8.09 19.71
C GLY A 148 26.30 6.88 20.60
N ALA A 149 27.27 6.91 21.51
CA ALA A 149 27.51 5.88 22.51
C ALA A 149 27.76 6.55 23.87
N GLY A 150 26.73 6.52 24.73
CA GLY A 150 26.69 7.37 25.94
C GLY A 150 26.58 8.85 25.58
N ASP A 151 27.52 9.66 26.07
CA ASP A 151 27.61 11.11 25.82
C ASP A 151 28.58 11.48 24.68
N THR A 152 29.11 10.48 23.97
CA THR A 152 30.14 10.68 22.95
C THR A 152 29.62 10.28 21.58
N ILE A 153 29.87 11.15 20.59
CA ILE A 153 29.65 10.87 19.18
C ILE A 153 30.93 10.36 18.57
N TYR A 154 30.83 9.29 17.79
CA TYR A 154 31.93 8.70 17.04
C TYR A 154 31.67 8.85 15.55
N GLY A 155 32.70 9.21 14.78
CA GLY A 155 32.77 9.04 13.34
C GLY A 155 33.64 7.84 13.03
N ILE A 156 33.05 6.84 12.37
CA ILE A 156 33.67 5.54 12.10
C ILE A 156 33.72 5.34 10.59
N SER A 157 34.86 4.93 10.04
CA SER A 157 35.00 4.66 8.61
C SER A 157 34.21 3.41 8.19
N ALA A 158 33.97 3.23 6.89
CA ALA A 158 33.38 2.01 6.34
C ALA A 158 34.16 0.72 6.67
N PHE A 159 35.40 0.83 7.18
CA PHE A 159 36.25 -0.29 7.59
C PHE A 159 36.33 -0.48 9.12
N GLY A 160 35.56 0.29 9.89
CA GLY A 160 35.51 0.16 11.35
C GLY A 160 36.60 0.93 12.10
N GLU A 161 37.25 1.89 11.45
CA GLU A 161 38.25 2.74 12.12
C GLU A 161 37.58 3.97 12.71
N ILE A 162 37.84 4.28 13.98
CA ILE A 162 37.39 5.54 14.59
C ILE A 162 38.24 6.66 13.99
N VAL A 163 37.66 7.44 13.09
CA VAL A 163 38.33 8.59 12.44
C VAL A 163 38.14 9.88 13.24
N TRP A 164 37.10 9.93 14.08
CA TRP A 164 36.78 11.09 14.88
C TRP A 164 35.92 10.71 16.10
N GLN A 165 36.05 11.48 17.19
CA GLN A 165 35.12 11.40 18.32
C GLN A 165 34.98 12.75 19.02
N LYS A 166 33.79 13.02 19.56
CA LYS A 166 33.51 14.23 20.35
C LYS A 166 32.52 13.95 21.46
N ARG A 167 32.91 14.34 22.66
CA ARG A 167 32.06 14.29 23.84
C ARG A 167 31.12 15.49 23.86
N ILE A 168 29.83 15.25 24.00
CA ILE A 168 28.81 16.27 24.22
C ILE A 168 28.80 16.63 25.71
N PRO A 169 28.99 17.91 26.07
CA PRO A 169 28.99 18.31 27.47
C PRO A 169 27.60 18.13 28.07
N SER A 170 27.51 17.48 29.22
CA SER A 170 26.29 17.48 30.04
C SER A 170 26.19 18.83 30.75
N GLN A 171 25.17 19.64 30.46
CA GLN A 171 24.91 20.84 31.26
C GLN A 171 24.14 20.46 32.53
N PRO A 172 24.62 20.82 33.74
CA PRO A 172 23.80 20.71 34.94
C PRO A 172 22.63 21.70 34.83
N ARG A 173 21.40 21.20 34.68
CA ARG A 173 20.19 22.04 34.71
C ARG A 173 19.84 22.43 36.15
N GLU A 174 19.98 23.71 36.49
CA GLU A 174 19.51 24.26 37.78
C GLU A 174 17.97 24.26 37.90
N ASP A 175 17.28 24.30 36.75
CA ASP A 175 15.84 24.36 36.50
C ASP A 175 15.13 22.99 36.55
N ALA A 176 15.88 21.90 36.70
CA ALA A 176 15.37 20.55 36.96
C ALA A 176 14.47 20.44 38.23
N LYS A 177 14.38 21.50 39.04
CA LYS A 177 13.57 21.57 40.27
C LYS A 177 12.08 21.85 40.07
N VAL A 178 11.63 22.23 38.88
CA VAL A 178 10.23 22.66 38.70
C VAL A 178 9.46 21.69 37.79
N ALA A 179 9.27 20.47 38.28
CA ALA A 179 8.14 19.64 37.88
C ALA A 179 7.31 19.39 39.14
N TRP A 180 6.20 20.12 39.27
CA TRP A 180 5.16 19.93 40.29
C TRP A 180 5.65 19.68 41.74
N GLY A 181 6.01 20.75 42.44
CA GLY A 181 5.92 20.82 43.91
C GLY A 181 6.85 19.94 44.76
N TYR A 182 7.71 19.11 44.18
CA TYR A 182 8.67 18.30 44.94
C TYR A 182 10.11 18.56 44.50
N SER A 183 10.88 19.20 45.39
CA SER A 183 12.33 19.31 45.27
C SER A 183 12.96 17.96 45.60
N LEU A 184 13.43 17.21 44.61
CA LEU A 184 14.28 16.06 44.84
C LEU A 184 15.74 16.50 45.05
N PRO A 185 16.51 15.84 45.94
CA PRO A 185 17.93 16.12 46.09
C PRO A 185 18.70 15.72 44.82
N PRO A 186 19.86 16.34 44.54
CA PRO A 186 20.73 15.92 43.46
C PRO A 186 21.32 14.53 43.77
N GLU A 187 20.91 13.50 43.01
CA GLU A 187 21.50 12.16 43.11
C GLU A 187 22.78 12.06 42.24
N PRO A 188 23.82 11.37 42.71
CA PRO A 188 24.98 11.02 41.88
C PRO A 188 24.62 9.88 40.91
N GLY A 189 24.83 10.11 39.61
CA GLY A 189 24.69 9.07 38.58
C GLY A 189 23.78 9.42 37.39
N VAL A 190 23.77 10.68 36.93
CA VAL A 190 23.04 11.05 35.71
C VAL A 190 23.60 10.27 34.52
N HIS A 191 22.89 9.23 34.08
CA HIS A 191 23.19 8.56 32.82
C HIS A 191 22.82 9.52 31.69
N THR A 192 23.82 9.83 30.86
CA THR A 192 23.68 10.70 29.70
C THR A 192 23.82 9.85 28.44
N GLU A 193 22.79 9.84 27.61
CA GLU A 193 22.72 8.97 26.44
C GLU A 193 22.21 9.72 25.21
N ILE A 194 22.89 9.55 24.08
CA ILE A 194 22.41 10.02 22.78
C ILE A 194 21.38 9.04 22.24
N ILE A 195 20.15 9.52 22.03
CA ILE A 195 18.99 8.68 21.66
C ILE A 195 18.50 8.90 20.23
N SER A 196 18.94 9.98 19.58
CA SER A 196 18.61 10.28 18.19
C SER A 196 19.75 11.04 17.53
N LEU A 197 20.02 10.70 16.26
CA LEU A 197 20.98 11.36 15.40
C LEU A 197 20.39 11.51 13.99
N LEU A 198 20.64 12.67 13.38
CA LEU A 198 20.20 13.02 12.04
C LEU A 198 21.28 13.87 11.38
N SER A 199 21.37 13.84 10.05
CA SER A 199 22.26 14.74 9.30
C SER A 199 21.48 15.54 8.27
N GLN A 200 21.84 16.80 8.12
CA GLN A 200 21.39 17.66 7.02
C GLN A 200 22.54 18.58 6.63
N ASN A 201 22.80 18.72 5.33
CA ASN A 201 23.97 19.41 4.80
C ASN A 201 25.28 18.84 5.40
N HIS A 202 26.09 19.68 6.03
CA HIS A 202 27.33 19.31 6.70
C HIS A 202 27.21 19.32 8.22
N TYR A 203 26.00 19.22 8.78
CA TYR A 203 25.79 19.15 10.22
C TYR A 203 25.23 17.80 10.65
N LEU A 204 25.64 17.37 11.84
CA LEU A 204 25.04 16.28 12.59
C LEU A 204 24.24 16.87 13.74
N TYR A 205 22.96 16.56 13.80
CA TYR A 205 22.04 16.97 14.85
C TYR A 205 21.71 15.76 15.72
N GLY A 206 21.42 16.00 16.99
CA GLY A 206 21.00 14.91 17.85
C GLY A 206 20.32 15.34 19.12
N VAL A 207 19.75 14.34 19.77
CA VAL A 207 19.13 14.46 21.09
C VAL A 207 19.95 13.66 22.08
N ILE A 208 20.30 14.33 23.17
CA ILE A 208 20.94 13.71 24.33
C ILE A 208 19.98 13.79 25.51
N THR A 209 19.75 12.67 26.17
CA THR A 209 18.91 12.60 27.37
C THR A 209 19.76 12.48 28.62
N HIS A 210 19.35 13.18 29.66
CA HIS A 210 19.90 13.09 31.01
C HIS A 210 18.86 12.38 31.88
N GLU A 211 19.16 11.20 32.41
CA GLU A 211 18.20 10.45 33.22
C GLU A 211 17.86 11.17 34.53
N LYS A 212 16.56 11.17 34.88
CA LYS A 212 16.09 11.18 36.28
C LYS A 212 15.38 9.87 36.59
N THR A 213 15.62 9.38 37.79
CA THR A 213 15.30 8.07 38.36
C THR A 213 13.82 7.65 38.27
N VAL A 214 13.58 6.33 38.18
CA VAL A 214 12.25 5.69 38.25
C VAL A 214 11.87 5.47 39.72
N VAL A 215 10.82 6.12 40.22
CA VAL A 215 10.30 5.84 41.57
C VAL A 215 9.21 4.78 41.50
N TRP A 216 9.48 3.58 42.01
CA TRP A 216 8.50 2.51 42.15
C TRP A 216 7.74 2.66 43.49
N GLY A 217 6.42 2.80 43.43
CA GLY A 217 5.54 2.60 44.58
C GLY A 217 4.86 1.24 44.49
N SER A 218 4.99 0.40 45.52
CA SER A 218 4.22 -0.83 45.65
C SER A 218 2.76 -0.50 45.99
N GLY A 219 1.87 -0.60 45.01
CA GLY A 219 0.42 -0.46 45.20
C GLY A 219 -0.29 -0.06 43.91
N ASP A 220 -0.96 -1.04 43.30
CA ASP A 220 -2.00 -0.91 42.27
C ASP A 220 -1.67 -0.13 40.98
N ASN A 221 -1.10 -0.87 40.02
CA ASN A 221 -1.39 -0.81 38.58
C ASN A 221 -1.40 0.57 37.88
N ARG A 222 -0.37 1.40 38.06
CA ARG A 222 -0.06 2.55 37.17
C ARG A 222 1.44 2.59 36.82
N PRO A 223 1.85 2.69 35.54
CA PRO A 223 3.26 2.75 35.15
C PRO A 223 3.91 4.11 35.44
N TRP A 224 5.23 4.09 35.61
CA TRP A 224 6.12 5.16 36.09
C TRP A 224 6.34 6.30 35.10
N ALA A 225 6.48 7.53 35.61
CA ALA A 225 7.04 8.65 34.84
C ALA A 225 8.59 8.60 34.90
N ARG A 226 9.24 8.37 33.75
CA ARG A 226 10.66 8.71 33.55
C ARG A 226 10.71 10.17 33.11
N TYR A 227 11.28 11.05 33.93
CA TYR A 227 11.53 12.43 33.52
C TYR A 227 12.95 12.53 32.94
N ALA A 228 13.12 12.29 31.64
CA ALA A 228 14.38 12.60 30.98
C ALA A 228 14.34 14.07 30.53
N SER A 229 15.22 14.91 31.04
CA SER A 229 15.48 16.18 30.37
C SER A 229 16.32 15.90 29.14
N SER A 230 15.90 16.41 27.99
CA SER A 230 16.62 16.24 26.74
C SER A 230 17.28 17.53 26.31
N ASP A 231 18.51 17.48 25.81
CA ASP A 231 19.15 18.60 25.13
C ASP A 231 19.29 18.28 23.63
N ILE A 232 19.29 19.31 22.81
CA ILE A 232 19.41 19.22 21.35
C ILE A 232 20.70 19.90 20.95
N PHE A 233 21.48 19.26 20.10
CA PHE A 233 22.77 19.80 19.67
C PHE A 233 22.91 19.77 18.14
N ALA A 234 23.86 20.56 17.67
CA ALA A 234 24.41 20.46 16.32
C ALA A 234 25.94 20.43 16.37
N VAL A 235 26.51 19.52 15.59
CA VAL A 235 27.94 19.41 15.32
C VAL A 235 28.19 19.72 13.85
N ASP A 236 29.16 20.59 13.58
CA ASP A 236 29.64 20.85 12.23
C ASP A 236 30.59 19.72 11.81
N LEU A 237 30.27 19.01 10.73
CA LEU A 237 31.07 17.88 10.23
C LEU A 237 32.34 18.29 9.47
N ASN A 238 32.51 19.58 9.15
CA ASN A 238 33.75 20.09 8.56
C ASN A 238 34.78 20.45 9.64
N SER A 239 34.34 21.10 10.72
CA SER A 239 35.22 21.50 11.83
C SER A 239 35.24 20.51 12.99
N TYR A 240 34.25 19.62 13.04
CA TYR A 240 34.00 18.68 14.12
C TYR A 240 33.73 19.33 15.49
N GLU A 241 33.25 20.57 15.48
CA GLU A 241 32.95 21.33 16.67
C GLU A 241 31.44 21.39 16.94
N ILE A 242 31.09 21.45 18.22
CA ILE A 242 29.71 21.68 18.64
C ILE A 242 29.38 23.13 18.31
N LYS A 243 28.45 23.32 17.38
CA LYS A 243 28.03 24.65 16.94
C LYS A 243 27.10 25.30 17.96
N TRP A 244 26.14 24.53 18.45
CA TRP A 244 25.19 24.95 19.47
C TRP A 244 24.65 23.73 20.22
N LEU A 245 24.21 23.97 21.46
CA LEU A 245 23.57 23.02 22.36
C LEU A 245 22.47 23.78 23.09
N VAL A 246 21.24 23.28 23.00
CA VAL A 246 20.05 23.96 23.51
C VAL A 246 19.25 23.01 24.40
N PRO A 247 18.89 23.42 25.61
CA PRO A 247 17.97 22.67 26.46
C PRO A 247 16.60 22.49 25.78
N SER A 248 16.14 21.26 25.57
CA SER A 248 14.75 21.03 25.13
C SER A 248 13.79 21.32 26.30
N PRO A 249 12.68 22.05 26.05
CA PRO A 249 11.58 22.18 27.00
C PRO A 249 10.75 20.89 27.12
N CYS A 250 10.97 19.87 26.27
CA CYS A 250 10.25 18.61 26.29
C CYS A 250 10.87 17.62 27.28
N TYR A 251 10.01 16.98 28.07
CA TYR A 251 10.39 16.02 29.13
C TYR A 251 10.13 14.54 28.75
N ASP A 252 9.79 14.27 27.49
CA ASP A 252 9.43 12.94 26.96
C ASP A 252 9.92 12.77 25.50
N LYS A 253 9.69 11.60 24.87
CA LYS A 253 10.12 11.20 23.51
C LYS A 253 10.19 12.37 22.54
N VAL A 254 11.42 12.77 22.22
CA VAL A 254 11.68 13.84 21.26
C VAL A 254 11.79 13.22 19.87
N LEU A 255 10.74 13.34 19.07
CA LEU A 255 10.90 13.26 17.62
C LEU A 255 11.72 14.47 17.20
N VAL A 256 12.74 14.26 16.38
CA VAL A 256 13.48 15.35 15.73
C VAL A 256 13.40 15.15 14.25
N GLY A 257 13.22 16.24 13.51
CA GLY A 257 13.50 16.30 12.10
C GLY A 257 14.27 17.58 11.78
N VAL A 258 14.91 17.60 10.62
CA VAL A 258 15.85 18.66 10.25
C VAL A 258 15.65 19.01 8.79
N SER A 259 15.44 20.30 8.52
CA SER A 259 15.53 20.89 7.19
C SER A 259 16.70 21.86 7.08
N ASP A 260 16.92 22.41 5.89
CA ASP A 260 17.93 23.43 5.67
C ASP A 260 17.77 24.64 6.59
N SER A 261 16.53 25.00 6.92
CA SER A 261 16.22 26.18 7.74
C SER A 261 15.94 25.87 9.21
N PHE A 262 15.41 24.68 9.52
CA PHE A 262 14.88 24.40 10.85
C PHE A 262 15.32 23.04 11.39
N VAL A 263 15.60 22.99 12.70
CA VAL A 263 15.55 21.76 13.49
C VAL A 263 14.24 21.81 14.25
N TYR A 264 13.35 20.86 13.99
CA TYR A 264 12.05 20.81 14.66
C TYR A 264 11.94 19.57 15.52
N PHE A 265 11.25 19.72 16.65
CA PHE A 265 11.16 18.67 17.65
C PHE A 265 9.91 18.73 18.51
N GLY A 266 9.58 17.61 19.16
CA GLY A 266 8.38 17.49 19.98
C GLY A 266 7.18 16.97 19.20
N VAL A 267 6.06 16.79 19.91
CA VAL A 267 4.84 16.18 19.35
C VAL A 267 3.66 17.13 19.53
N ASP A 268 3.42 17.59 20.76
CA ASP A 268 2.47 18.67 21.03
C ASP A 268 2.93 19.48 22.27
N PRO A 269 3.44 20.72 22.09
CA PRO A 269 3.64 21.40 20.82
C PRO A 269 4.91 20.92 20.08
N ILE A 270 4.94 21.15 18.78
CA ILE A 270 6.14 21.06 17.94
C ILE A 270 6.89 22.38 18.06
N TYR A 271 8.18 22.33 18.35
CA TYR A 271 9.08 23.47 18.43
C TYR A 271 9.99 23.50 17.22
N ALA A 272 10.32 24.69 16.72
CA ALA A 272 11.30 24.88 15.66
C ALA A 272 12.44 25.80 16.13
N LEU A 273 13.67 25.32 15.94
CA LEU A 273 14.91 26.06 16.10
C LEU A 273 15.47 26.39 14.73
N ASN A 274 16.17 27.50 14.61
CA ASN A 274 16.96 27.79 13.42
C ASN A 274 18.10 26.76 13.32
N SER A 275 18.18 26.03 12.21
CA SER A 275 19.14 24.92 11.99
C SER A 275 20.60 25.33 12.18
N SER A 276 20.92 26.60 11.90
CA SER A 276 22.27 27.14 11.96
C SER A 276 22.66 27.67 13.34
N THR A 277 21.71 28.14 14.15
CA THR A 277 22.02 28.88 15.39
C THR A 277 21.46 28.21 16.65
N GLY A 278 20.52 27.28 16.51
CA GLY A 278 19.79 26.69 17.65
C GLY A 278 18.78 27.63 18.29
N VAL A 279 18.65 28.87 17.81
CA VAL A 279 17.72 29.86 18.37
C VAL A 279 16.29 29.43 18.11
N PHE A 280 15.45 29.45 19.15
CA PHE A 280 14.02 29.21 19.05
C PHE A 280 13.36 30.22 18.10
N VAL A 281 12.56 29.71 17.15
CA VAL A 281 11.87 30.52 16.15
C VAL A 281 10.38 30.56 16.43
N TRP A 282 9.74 29.39 16.55
CA TRP A 282 8.30 29.26 16.75
C TRP A 282 7.93 27.90 17.35
N ASN A 283 6.71 27.80 17.87
CA ASN A 283 6.07 26.53 18.20
C ASN A 283 4.69 26.43 17.54
N TYR A 284 4.19 25.21 17.41
CA TYR A 284 2.89 24.89 16.86
C TYR A 284 2.22 23.82 17.73
N THR A 285 1.07 24.16 18.29
CA THR A 285 0.27 23.25 19.13
C THR A 285 -0.78 22.58 18.25
N THR A 286 -0.77 21.26 18.20
CA THR A 286 -1.72 20.50 17.40
C THR A 286 -3.10 20.44 18.06
N ASN A 287 -3.18 20.72 19.38
CA ASN A 287 -4.40 20.71 20.20
C ASN A 287 -5.09 19.34 20.23
N LEU A 288 -4.33 18.26 20.10
CA LEU A 288 -4.86 16.90 19.98
C LEU A 288 -4.32 16.03 21.13
N PHE A 289 -5.24 15.35 21.83
CA PHE A 289 -4.94 14.55 23.01
C PHE A 289 -4.27 13.23 22.63
N TYR A 290 -3.16 12.91 23.32
CA TYR A 290 -2.62 11.57 23.60
C TYR A 290 -2.61 10.56 22.43
N GLY A 291 -1.42 10.27 21.90
CA GLY A 291 -1.21 9.18 20.93
C GLY A 291 0.25 9.05 20.48
N SER A 292 0.57 8.02 19.71
CA SER A 292 1.89 7.89 19.06
C SER A 292 1.92 8.75 17.81
N ALA A 293 2.49 9.96 17.87
CA ALA A 293 2.70 10.76 16.67
C ALA A 293 3.96 10.31 15.93
N LYS A 294 3.94 10.43 14.60
CA LYS A 294 5.13 10.35 13.74
C LYS A 294 5.22 11.63 12.94
N VAL A 295 6.42 12.20 12.87
CA VAL A 295 6.68 13.37 12.03
C VAL A 295 7.63 12.97 10.93
N GLN A 296 7.26 13.26 9.69
CA GLN A 296 8.06 12.96 8.52
C GLN A 296 8.26 14.22 7.70
N GLN A 297 9.50 14.50 7.32
CA GLN A 297 9.77 15.56 6.36
C GLN A 297 9.43 15.09 4.94
N ILE A 298 8.76 15.93 4.15
CA ILE A 298 8.45 15.64 2.74
C ILE A 298 9.03 16.67 1.77
N ALA A 299 9.36 17.86 2.25
CA ALA A 299 10.14 18.87 1.54
C ALA A 299 10.89 19.75 2.55
N ASP A 300 11.76 20.64 2.08
CA ASP A 300 12.55 21.52 2.94
C ASP A 300 11.69 22.36 3.91
N ASP A 301 10.49 22.73 3.48
CA ASP A 301 9.54 23.54 4.25
C ASP A 301 8.24 22.81 4.59
N LEU A 302 8.13 21.50 4.32
CA LEU A 302 6.90 20.74 4.57
C LEU A 302 7.16 19.50 5.41
N ILE A 303 6.36 19.35 6.46
CA ILE A 303 6.31 18.15 7.28
C ILE A 303 4.91 17.57 7.31
N LEU A 304 4.85 16.24 7.40
CA LEU A 304 3.66 15.50 7.71
C LEU A 304 3.69 15.11 9.18
N ILE A 305 2.58 15.35 9.86
CA ILE A 305 2.35 14.92 11.22
C ILE A 305 1.25 13.86 11.15
N LEU A 306 1.62 12.62 11.43
CA LEU A 306 0.75 11.47 11.44
C LEU A 306 0.36 11.15 12.87
N MET A 307 -0.93 11.06 13.12
CA MET A 307 -1.52 10.84 14.44
C MET A 307 -2.69 9.87 14.33
N ASP A 308 -3.11 9.27 15.44
CA ASP A 308 -4.26 8.35 15.47
C ASP A 308 -5.55 8.94 14.88
N SER A 309 -5.69 10.27 14.84
CA SER A 309 -6.85 11.00 14.30
C SER A 309 -6.74 11.46 12.85
N GLY A 310 -5.58 11.28 12.19
CA GLY A 310 -5.39 11.67 10.80
C GLY A 310 -3.96 12.09 10.44
N VAL A 311 -3.85 12.74 9.29
CA VAL A 311 -2.59 13.30 8.79
C VAL A 311 -2.75 14.80 8.56
N THR A 312 -1.77 15.57 9.04
CA THR A 312 -1.70 17.02 8.86
C THR A 312 -0.39 17.38 8.16
N CYS A 313 -0.48 18.17 7.09
CA CYS A 313 0.69 18.75 6.44
C CYS A 313 0.87 20.20 6.90
N LEU A 314 2.05 20.50 7.45
CA LEU A 314 2.41 21.80 8.01
C LEU A 314 3.55 22.42 7.21
N ASN A 315 3.37 23.69 6.80
CA ASN A 315 4.47 24.47 6.26
C ASN A 315 5.31 25.07 7.38
N LEU A 316 6.59 24.70 7.45
CA LEU A 316 7.54 25.15 8.47
C LEU A 316 7.86 26.66 8.37
N THR A 317 7.71 27.26 7.20
CA THR A 317 8.02 28.67 6.95
C THR A 317 6.82 29.56 7.26
N THR A 318 5.65 29.26 6.69
CA THR A 318 4.44 30.08 6.90
C THR A 318 3.76 29.75 8.23
N ARG A 319 3.92 28.51 8.72
CA ARG A 319 3.25 27.91 9.89
C ARG A 319 1.77 27.63 9.66
N ASP A 320 1.37 27.58 8.41
CA ASP A 320 0.00 27.23 8.04
C ASP A 320 -0.10 25.73 7.77
N VAL A 321 -1.25 25.17 8.12
CA VAL A 321 -1.65 23.85 7.65
C VAL A 321 -1.98 23.98 6.17
N THR A 322 -1.22 23.28 5.32
CA THR A 322 -1.47 23.30 3.87
C THR A 322 -2.68 22.43 3.52
N TRP A 323 -2.80 21.28 4.19
CA TRP A 323 -3.96 20.40 4.15
C TRP A 323 -3.99 19.50 5.38
N SER A 324 -5.17 18.98 5.69
CA SER A 324 -5.36 17.92 6.68
C SER A 324 -6.37 16.91 6.19
N SER A 325 -6.19 15.65 6.61
CA SER A 325 -7.11 14.55 6.33
C SER A 325 -7.51 13.92 7.65
N SER A 326 -8.81 13.80 7.87
CA SER A 326 -9.38 13.10 9.02
C SER A 326 -9.56 11.62 8.71
N GLY A 327 -9.22 10.76 9.67
CA GLY A 327 -9.35 9.31 9.56
C GLY A 327 -8.58 8.63 10.67
N VAL A 328 -9.02 7.43 11.09
CA VAL A 328 -8.29 6.69 12.12
C VAL A 328 -6.99 6.16 11.50
N VAL A 329 -5.85 6.65 11.97
CA VAL A 329 -4.53 6.22 11.49
C VAL A 329 -3.82 5.49 12.62
N PHE A 330 -4.05 4.20 12.78
CA PHE A 330 -3.36 3.47 13.84
C PHE A 330 -1.92 3.15 13.44
N GLY A 331 -0.97 3.64 14.26
CA GLY A 331 0.30 3.01 14.64
C GLY A 331 1.40 2.77 13.59
N ASN A 332 1.08 2.41 12.36
CA ASN A 332 1.99 1.68 11.47
C ASN A 332 2.07 2.23 10.04
N THR A 333 1.75 3.50 9.85
CA THR A 333 1.92 4.21 8.58
C THR A 333 3.39 4.29 8.17
N LEU A 334 3.71 3.93 6.92
CA LEU A 334 5.00 4.26 6.32
C LEU A 334 4.91 4.70 4.85
N TYR A 335 5.83 5.61 4.55
CA TYR A 335 5.95 6.57 3.47
C TYR A 335 6.82 6.04 2.31
N SER A 336 6.49 6.40 1.06
CA SER A 336 7.45 6.34 -0.07
C SER A 336 7.93 7.75 -0.39
N CYS A 337 9.21 8.03 -0.13
CA CYS A 337 9.83 9.31 -0.47
C CYS A 337 10.01 9.53 -1.98
N ARG A 338 9.98 8.45 -2.78
CA ARG A 338 10.17 8.55 -4.24
C ARG A 338 8.87 8.68 -5.02
N SER A 339 7.74 8.24 -4.46
CA SER A 339 6.45 8.23 -5.18
C SER A 339 5.52 9.39 -4.83
N LYS A 340 5.93 10.34 -3.98
CA LYS A 340 5.12 11.50 -3.51
C LYS A 340 3.78 11.13 -2.86
N GLN A 341 3.62 9.88 -2.44
CA GLN A 341 2.39 9.37 -1.87
C GLN A 341 2.65 8.78 -0.47
N ILE A 342 1.63 8.89 0.38
CA ILE A 342 1.57 8.27 1.69
C ILE A 342 0.54 7.16 1.59
N VAL A 343 0.91 5.93 1.94
CA VAL A 343 -0.07 4.84 2.07
C VAL A 343 -0.32 4.61 3.54
N ILE A 344 -1.61 4.65 3.91
CA ILE A 344 -2.08 4.60 5.28
C ILE A 344 -2.98 3.39 5.43
N ASP A 345 -2.77 2.62 6.49
CA ASP A 345 -3.72 1.59 6.94
C ASP A 345 -4.74 2.23 7.88
N ASN A 346 -6.03 2.04 7.58
CA ASN A 346 -7.15 2.50 8.40
C ASN A 346 -7.68 1.42 9.36
N GLU A 347 -7.01 0.26 9.46
CA GLU A 347 -7.30 -0.92 10.30
C GLU A 347 -8.79 -1.09 10.65
N VAL A 348 -9.58 -1.63 9.71
CA VAL A 348 -10.97 -2.00 9.96
C VAL A 348 -11.05 -3.51 10.14
N VAL A 349 -10.75 -4.01 11.35
CA VAL A 349 -10.78 -5.46 11.65
C VAL A 349 -12.13 -6.07 11.25
N PRO A 350 -12.19 -7.15 10.44
CA PRO A 350 -11.10 -8.07 10.05
C PRO A 350 -10.45 -7.80 8.68
N ARG A 351 -10.56 -6.59 8.13
CA ARG A 351 -10.07 -6.20 6.80
C ARG A 351 -8.88 -5.25 6.91
N ILE A 352 -8.01 -5.29 5.91
CA ILE A 352 -6.95 -4.28 5.74
C ILE A 352 -7.47 -3.25 4.74
N GLU A 353 -7.61 -2.00 5.18
CA GLU A 353 -8.07 -0.90 4.34
C GLU A 353 -6.92 0.07 4.14
N LEU A 354 -6.43 0.15 2.91
CA LEU A 354 -5.36 1.06 2.53
C LEU A 354 -5.92 2.29 1.84
N ARG A 355 -5.34 3.44 2.17
CA ARG A 355 -5.59 4.72 1.51
C ARG A 355 -4.25 5.32 1.07
N ALA A 356 -4.12 5.65 -0.21
CA ALA A 356 -3.02 6.47 -0.69
C ALA A 356 -3.43 7.93 -0.79
N ILE A 357 -2.58 8.81 -0.27
CA ILE A 357 -2.76 10.26 -0.26
C ILE A 357 -1.55 10.92 -0.89
N ASP A 358 -1.76 11.88 -1.79
CA ASP A 358 -0.69 12.73 -2.31
C ASP A 358 -0.14 13.62 -1.18
N CYS A 359 1.17 13.56 -0.92
CA CYS A 359 1.76 14.23 0.23
C CYS A 359 1.73 15.76 0.16
N PHE A 360 1.53 16.35 -1.02
CA PHE A 360 1.54 17.81 -1.23
C PHE A 360 0.14 18.40 -1.24
N SER A 361 -0.83 17.72 -1.84
CA SER A 361 -2.20 18.20 -2.00
C SER A 361 -3.17 17.65 -0.97
N GLY A 362 -2.87 16.50 -0.35
CA GLY A 362 -3.81 15.81 0.55
C GLY A 362 -4.93 15.08 -0.18
N ASN A 363 -4.91 15.07 -1.51
CA ASN A 363 -5.89 14.36 -2.32
C ASN A 363 -5.72 12.86 -2.15
N VAL A 364 -6.84 12.16 -2.00
CA VAL A 364 -6.86 10.70 -2.05
C VAL A 364 -6.56 10.29 -3.49
N LEU A 365 -5.48 9.53 -3.67
CA LEU A 365 -5.08 8.98 -4.96
C LEU A 365 -5.85 7.70 -5.26
N TRP A 366 -6.00 6.86 -4.25
CA TRP A 366 -6.75 5.61 -4.32
C TRP A 366 -7.05 5.05 -2.92
N GLU A 367 -8.06 4.19 -2.86
CA GLU A 367 -8.40 3.39 -1.68
C GLU A 367 -8.54 1.92 -2.10
N TYR A 368 -8.18 1.01 -1.21
CA TYR A 368 -8.29 -0.43 -1.48
C TYR A 368 -8.52 -1.22 -0.20
N THR A 369 -9.48 -2.15 -0.25
CA THR A 369 -9.81 -3.02 0.88
C THR A 369 -9.44 -4.47 0.55
N PHE A 370 -8.53 -5.04 1.32
CA PHE A 370 -8.26 -6.48 1.30
C PHE A 370 -9.31 -7.20 2.15
N ILE A 371 -10.10 -8.07 1.50
CA ILE A 371 -11.22 -8.76 2.14
C ILE A 371 -10.83 -10.16 2.65
N ASP A 372 -9.78 -10.76 2.08
CA ASP A 372 -9.38 -12.17 2.34
C ASP A 372 -8.09 -12.31 3.17
N LEU A 373 -7.54 -11.20 3.69
CA LEU A 373 -6.40 -11.23 4.60
C LEU A 373 -6.94 -11.26 6.04
N GLU A 374 -7.17 -12.47 6.59
CA GLU A 374 -7.64 -12.67 7.98
C GLU A 374 -6.56 -12.34 9.04
N GLU A 375 -5.72 -11.33 8.81
CA GLU A 375 -4.52 -11.07 9.62
C GLU A 375 -4.60 -9.74 10.38
N ARG A 376 -4.03 -9.72 11.60
CA ARG A 376 -3.87 -8.50 12.40
C ARG A 376 -2.55 -7.81 12.07
N GLY A 377 -2.61 -6.49 11.87
CA GLY A 377 -1.45 -5.60 11.87
C GLY A 377 -0.67 -5.60 10.56
N ALA A 378 -1.21 -4.93 9.54
CA ALA A 378 -0.50 -4.69 8.30
C ALA A 378 0.50 -3.52 8.46
N TYR A 379 1.74 -3.72 8.02
CA TYR A 379 2.72 -2.64 7.84
C TYR A 379 2.94 -2.43 6.34
N PRO A 380 2.22 -1.50 5.70
CA PRO A 380 2.39 -1.25 4.28
C PRO A 380 3.70 -0.52 3.99
N ILE A 381 4.40 -0.95 2.94
CA ILE A 381 5.62 -0.30 2.44
C ILE A 381 5.49 -0.18 0.94
N VAL A 382 5.67 1.03 0.41
CA VAL A 382 5.74 1.22 -1.04
C VAL A 382 7.18 1.46 -1.45
N CYS A 383 7.68 0.63 -2.36
CA CYS A 383 8.94 0.80 -3.04
C CYS A 383 8.72 0.76 -4.54
N ASP A 384 8.95 1.89 -5.21
CA ASP A 384 8.70 2.06 -6.65
C ASP A 384 7.25 1.67 -7.02
N ASP A 385 7.06 0.58 -7.77
CA ASP A 385 5.77 0.01 -8.21
C ASP A 385 5.29 -1.16 -7.34
N THR A 386 5.99 -1.45 -6.23
CA THR A 386 5.72 -2.59 -5.35
C THR A 386 5.21 -2.12 -3.98
N LEU A 387 4.04 -2.60 -3.58
CA LEU A 387 3.49 -2.50 -2.23
C LEU A 387 3.80 -3.80 -1.48
N LEU A 388 4.56 -3.74 -0.38
CA LEU A 388 4.68 -4.84 0.56
C LEU A 388 3.66 -4.66 1.68
N LEU A 389 2.93 -5.71 2.02
CA LEU A 389 2.13 -5.80 3.23
C LEU A 389 2.75 -6.84 4.14
N LEU A 390 3.30 -6.38 5.27
CA LEU A 390 3.78 -7.26 6.33
C LEU A 390 2.60 -7.49 7.26
N CYS A 391 2.14 -8.72 7.32
CA CYS A 391 1.10 -9.14 8.23
C CYS A 391 1.75 -9.93 9.38
N SER A 392 0.97 -10.62 10.21
CA SER A 392 1.49 -11.24 11.41
C SER A 392 2.40 -12.44 11.15
N ASP A 393 2.11 -13.22 10.10
CA ASP A 393 2.84 -14.44 9.76
C ASP A 393 3.30 -14.50 8.30
N LYS A 394 2.94 -13.50 7.48
CA LYS A 394 3.31 -13.41 6.06
C LYS A 394 3.72 -12.01 5.62
N ILE A 395 4.54 -11.97 4.57
CA ILE A 395 4.73 -10.79 3.73
C ILE A 395 4.06 -11.06 2.38
N TYR A 396 3.24 -10.12 1.94
CA TYR A 396 2.68 -10.07 0.60
C TYR A 396 3.38 -8.96 -0.18
N ALA A 397 3.85 -9.26 -1.38
CA ALA A 397 4.30 -8.23 -2.31
C ALA A 397 3.28 -8.10 -3.43
N PHE A 398 2.79 -6.88 -3.64
CA PHE A 398 1.87 -6.54 -4.69
C PHE A 398 2.55 -5.58 -5.66
N LYS A 399 2.33 -5.79 -6.95
CA LYS A 399 2.52 -4.73 -7.93
C LYS A 399 1.23 -3.94 -8.00
N TYR A 400 1.29 -2.61 -7.87
CA TYR A 400 0.12 -1.77 -8.12
C TYR A 400 0.27 -1.12 -9.49
N LEU A 401 -0.71 -1.36 -10.36
CA LEU A 401 -0.79 -0.76 -11.69
C LEU A 401 -1.96 0.20 -11.70
N ILE A 402 -1.72 1.40 -12.23
CA ILE A 402 -2.78 2.35 -12.54
C ILE A 402 -3.12 2.13 -14.01
N ASP A 403 -4.21 1.40 -14.25
CA ASP A 403 -4.75 1.19 -15.58
C ASP A 403 -5.80 2.28 -15.85
N ILE A 404 -5.50 3.14 -16.81
CA ILE A 404 -6.35 4.25 -17.25
C ILE A 404 -6.94 4.00 -18.65
N THR A 405 -6.69 2.82 -19.23
CA THR A 405 -7.04 2.51 -20.60
C THR A 405 -8.32 1.72 -20.64
N ALA A 406 -9.32 2.21 -21.38
CA ALA A 406 -10.55 1.44 -21.58
C ALA A 406 -10.30 0.17 -22.41
N PRO A 407 -11.02 -0.93 -22.11
CA PRO A 407 -10.91 -2.16 -22.87
C PRO A 407 -11.34 -1.96 -24.33
N THR A 408 -10.87 -2.84 -25.21
CA THR A 408 -11.36 -2.95 -26.59
C THR A 408 -12.51 -3.93 -26.66
N ILE A 409 -13.53 -3.67 -27.47
CA ILE A 409 -14.65 -4.58 -27.70
C ILE A 409 -15.04 -4.59 -29.18
N LEU A 410 -15.35 -5.77 -29.70
CA LEU A 410 -15.80 -6.00 -31.06
C LEU A 410 -16.96 -6.98 -31.07
N ILE A 411 -18.14 -6.53 -31.50
CA ILE A 411 -19.29 -7.40 -31.72
C ILE A 411 -19.02 -8.22 -32.99
N THR A 412 -18.97 -9.55 -32.85
CA THR A 412 -18.68 -10.48 -33.96
C THR A 412 -19.95 -11.01 -34.60
N PHE A 413 -21.07 -10.98 -33.88
CA PHE A 413 -22.39 -11.30 -34.42
C PHE A 413 -23.50 -10.68 -33.54
N PRO A 414 -24.60 -10.17 -34.11
CA PRO A 414 -24.89 -10.06 -35.53
C PRO A 414 -24.03 -9.00 -36.24
N ASP A 415 -23.87 -9.15 -37.55
CA ASP A 415 -23.32 -8.08 -38.39
C ASP A 415 -24.31 -6.89 -38.46
N PRO A 416 -23.83 -5.65 -38.63
CA PRO A 416 -24.71 -4.49 -38.81
C PRO A 416 -25.70 -4.70 -39.97
N GLY A 417 -27.00 -4.63 -39.66
CA GLY A 417 -28.09 -4.81 -40.62
C GLY A 417 -28.47 -6.28 -40.89
N TYR A 418 -27.94 -7.23 -40.12
CA TYR A 418 -28.33 -8.64 -40.21
C TYR A 418 -29.86 -8.83 -40.10
N GLU A 419 -30.44 -9.70 -40.93
CA GLU A 419 -31.86 -10.05 -40.88
C GLU A 419 -32.08 -11.42 -40.22
N ALA A 420 -32.52 -11.42 -38.97
CA ALA A 420 -32.89 -12.62 -38.24
C ALA A 420 -34.25 -13.14 -38.69
N ARG A 421 -34.32 -14.44 -39.03
CA ARG A 421 -35.56 -15.17 -39.37
C ARG A 421 -36.17 -15.92 -38.18
N SER A 422 -35.73 -15.57 -36.98
CA SER A 422 -36.13 -16.18 -35.71
C SER A 422 -36.38 -15.06 -34.70
N SER A 423 -37.33 -15.27 -33.78
CA SER A 423 -37.56 -14.39 -32.63
C SER A 423 -36.49 -14.55 -31.53
N SER A 424 -35.44 -15.31 -31.80
CA SER A 424 -34.28 -15.45 -30.92
C SER A 424 -32.99 -15.20 -31.69
N ILE A 425 -32.11 -14.42 -31.07
CA ILE A 425 -30.79 -14.06 -31.59
C ILE A 425 -29.75 -14.30 -30.49
N THR A 426 -28.69 -15.03 -30.81
CA THR A 426 -27.49 -15.09 -29.98
C THR A 426 -26.56 -13.99 -30.44
N VAL A 427 -26.13 -13.11 -29.55
CA VAL A 427 -25.15 -12.07 -29.79
C VAL A 427 -23.79 -12.60 -29.33
N GLU A 428 -22.74 -12.36 -30.09
CA GLU A 428 -21.37 -12.80 -29.83
C GLU A 428 -20.42 -11.61 -29.96
N TRP A 429 -19.40 -11.56 -29.11
CA TRP A 429 -18.39 -10.51 -29.14
C TRP A 429 -17.03 -11.03 -28.70
N THR A 430 -16.00 -10.24 -28.98
CA THR A 430 -14.65 -10.43 -28.45
C THR A 430 -14.20 -9.13 -27.81
N SER A 431 -13.30 -9.23 -26.84
CA SER A 431 -12.74 -8.06 -26.18
C SER A 431 -11.32 -8.37 -25.71
N SER A 432 -10.53 -7.32 -25.53
CA SER A 432 -9.18 -7.43 -24.95
C SER A 432 -8.86 -6.20 -24.14
N ASP A 433 -8.10 -6.43 -23.08
CA ASP A 433 -7.46 -5.38 -22.31
C ASP A 433 -6.04 -5.85 -21.95
N ASP A 434 -5.05 -5.02 -22.26
CA ASP A 434 -3.63 -5.37 -22.17
C ASP A 434 -3.05 -5.13 -20.76
N PHE A 435 -3.78 -4.46 -19.86
CA PHE A 435 -3.27 -4.02 -18.56
C PHE A 435 -3.91 -4.77 -17.38
N SER A 436 -5.20 -4.58 -17.13
CA SER A 436 -5.91 -5.16 -15.99
C SER A 436 -6.73 -6.41 -16.37
N GLY A 437 -7.02 -6.56 -17.67
CA GLY A 437 -7.89 -7.61 -18.20
C GLY A 437 -9.36 -7.33 -17.93
N ILE A 438 -10.24 -8.13 -18.55
CA ILE A 438 -11.68 -7.92 -18.45
C ILE A 438 -12.22 -8.40 -17.09
N SER A 439 -13.06 -7.59 -16.46
CA SER A 439 -13.79 -7.93 -15.25
C SER A 439 -15.14 -8.56 -15.59
N TYR A 440 -15.99 -7.84 -16.33
CA TYR A 440 -17.31 -8.33 -16.74
C TYR A 440 -17.84 -7.60 -17.97
N TYR A 441 -18.90 -8.14 -18.55
CA TYR A 441 -19.69 -7.51 -19.59
C TYR A 441 -21.11 -7.22 -19.12
N GLU A 442 -21.67 -6.15 -19.67
CA GLU A 442 -23.09 -5.86 -19.61
C GLU A 442 -23.66 -5.81 -21.04
N ILE A 443 -24.88 -6.30 -21.20
CA ILE A 443 -25.60 -6.26 -22.46
C ILE A 443 -27.01 -5.73 -22.25
N ARG A 444 -27.54 -4.97 -23.21
CA ARG A 444 -28.95 -4.56 -23.22
C ARG A 444 -29.50 -4.52 -24.64
N LEU A 445 -30.81 -4.66 -24.72
CA LEU A 445 -31.59 -4.60 -25.96
C LEU A 445 -32.45 -3.32 -25.95
N ASP A 446 -32.47 -2.61 -27.07
CA ASP A 446 -33.37 -1.46 -27.35
C ASP A 446 -33.38 -0.38 -26.26
N GLY A 447 -32.21 -0.10 -25.69
CA GLY A 447 -32.06 0.90 -24.62
C GLY A 447 -32.67 0.49 -23.28
N GLY A 448 -33.02 -0.78 -23.09
CA GLY A 448 -33.52 -1.34 -21.83
C GLY A 448 -32.47 -1.37 -20.70
N SER A 449 -32.79 -2.09 -19.62
CA SER A 449 -31.87 -2.26 -18.49
C SER A 449 -30.65 -3.10 -18.87
N TRP A 450 -29.49 -2.75 -18.30
CA TRP A 450 -28.27 -3.55 -18.42
C TRP A 450 -28.41 -4.90 -17.73
N ILE A 451 -27.95 -5.95 -18.41
CA ILE A 451 -27.88 -7.32 -17.92
C ILE A 451 -26.40 -7.66 -17.75
N ASN A 452 -25.97 -7.94 -16.52
CA ASN A 452 -24.61 -8.40 -16.27
C ASN A 452 -24.48 -9.88 -16.65
N VAL A 453 -23.58 -10.18 -17.59
CA VAL A 453 -23.36 -11.55 -18.10
C VAL A 453 -22.05 -12.17 -17.61
N GLY A 454 -21.41 -11.56 -16.61
CA GLY A 454 -20.10 -11.97 -16.11
C GLY A 454 -19.05 -11.88 -17.21
N THR A 455 -18.23 -12.92 -17.37
CA THR A 455 -17.18 -13.01 -18.39
C THR A 455 -17.63 -13.74 -19.66
N ASN A 456 -18.93 -14.07 -19.79
CA ASN A 456 -19.46 -14.68 -21.01
C ASN A 456 -19.33 -13.72 -22.18
N THR A 457 -18.93 -14.22 -23.33
CA THR A 457 -18.78 -13.45 -24.58
C THR A 457 -19.94 -13.68 -25.54
N THR A 458 -21.03 -14.26 -25.04
CA THR A 458 -22.24 -14.56 -25.81
C THR A 458 -23.47 -14.38 -24.95
N TYR A 459 -24.58 -13.90 -25.53
CA TYR A 459 -25.88 -13.83 -24.85
C TYR A 459 -27.03 -13.98 -25.85
N THR A 460 -28.06 -14.75 -25.47
CA THR A 460 -29.22 -14.99 -26.33
C THR A 460 -30.43 -14.20 -25.86
N PHE A 461 -30.93 -13.32 -26.73
CA PHE A 461 -32.26 -12.74 -26.57
C PHE A 461 -33.31 -13.67 -27.19
N THR A 462 -34.45 -13.79 -26.55
CA THR A 462 -35.60 -14.59 -26.99
C THR A 462 -36.85 -13.73 -27.02
N GLU A 463 -37.88 -14.19 -27.73
CA GLU A 463 -39.18 -13.51 -27.79
C GLU A 463 -39.12 -12.09 -28.38
N LEU A 464 -38.20 -11.88 -29.32
CA LEU A 464 -38.09 -10.63 -30.08
C LEU A 464 -39.26 -10.48 -31.05
N GLY A 465 -39.84 -9.28 -31.09
CA GLY A 465 -40.85 -8.91 -32.07
C GLY A 465 -40.24 -8.65 -33.46
N ASP A 466 -41.07 -8.62 -34.51
CA ASP A 466 -40.62 -8.18 -35.83
C ASP A 466 -40.30 -6.68 -35.81
N GLY A 467 -39.16 -6.29 -36.39
CA GLY A 467 -38.74 -4.89 -36.43
C GLY A 467 -37.23 -4.69 -36.33
N SER A 468 -36.83 -3.42 -36.24
CA SER A 468 -35.44 -3.05 -36.00
C SER A 468 -35.12 -3.16 -34.51
N HIS A 469 -34.01 -3.80 -34.20
CA HIS A 469 -33.48 -3.95 -32.86
C HIS A 469 -32.06 -3.44 -32.76
N THR A 470 -31.69 -3.01 -31.57
CA THR A 470 -30.34 -2.54 -31.22
C THR A 470 -29.84 -3.27 -30.00
N VAL A 471 -28.59 -3.69 -30.04
CA VAL A 471 -27.90 -4.28 -28.89
C VAL A 471 -26.70 -3.43 -28.55
N ASP A 472 -26.63 -3.01 -27.29
CA ASP A 472 -25.46 -2.38 -26.71
C ASP A 472 -24.72 -3.42 -25.86
N ILE A 473 -23.40 -3.49 -26.04
CA ILE A 473 -22.51 -4.29 -25.20
C ILE A 473 -21.49 -3.36 -24.57
N LYS A 474 -21.29 -3.50 -23.27
CA LYS A 474 -20.30 -2.77 -22.49
C LYS A 474 -19.31 -3.75 -21.89
N ALA A 475 -18.03 -3.60 -22.21
CA ALA A 475 -16.94 -4.28 -21.53
C ALA A 475 -16.41 -3.38 -20.41
N VAL A 476 -16.21 -3.95 -19.22
CA VAL A 476 -15.61 -3.28 -18.07
C VAL A 476 -14.36 -4.07 -17.67
N ASP A 477 -13.22 -3.39 -17.59
CA ASP A 477 -11.96 -4.00 -17.14
C ASP A 477 -11.90 -4.12 -15.60
N LYS A 478 -10.80 -4.66 -15.05
CA LYS A 478 -10.64 -4.80 -13.59
C LYS A 478 -10.27 -3.50 -12.88
N ALA A 479 -9.86 -2.47 -13.61
CA ALA A 479 -9.59 -1.14 -13.09
C ALA A 479 -10.83 -0.21 -13.10
N GLY A 480 -11.93 -0.68 -13.67
CA GLY A 480 -13.20 0.03 -13.77
C GLY A 480 -13.35 0.87 -15.04
N ASN A 481 -12.39 0.85 -15.97
CA ASN A 481 -12.59 1.52 -17.25
C ASN A 481 -13.57 0.72 -18.10
N ALA A 482 -14.39 1.43 -18.88
CA ALA A 482 -15.46 0.83 -19.65
C ALA A 482 -15.48 1.30 -21.10
N LYS A 483 -15.82 0.39 -22.01
CA LYS A 483 -16.07 0.68 -23.41
C LYS A 483 -17.39 0.05 -23.85
N GLN A 484 -18.20 0.83 -24.56
CA GLN A 484 -19.45 0.39 -25.16
C GLN A 484 -19.33 0.31 -26.68
N GLU A 485 -19.93 -0.71 -27.27
CA GLU A 485 -20.22 -0.82 -28.70
C GLU A 485 -21.69 -1.17 -28.93
N THR A 486 -22.18 -0.82 -30.12
CA THR A 486 -23.59 -0.98 -30.49
C THR A 486 -23.71 -1.62 -31.86
N VAL A 487 -24.63 -2.57 -32.01
CA VAL A 487 -25.01 -3.11 -33.32
C VAL A 487 -26.53 -3.07 -33.51
N SER A 488 -26.96 -2.91 -34.74
CA SER A 488 -28.37 -2.96 -35.13
C SER A 488 -28.63 -4.13 -36.06
N PHE A 489 -29.77 -4.78 -35.90
CA PHE A 489 -30.23 -5.90 -36.74
C PHE A 489 -31.76 -5.84 -36.87
N ILE A 490 -32.31 -6.61 -37.80
CA ILE A 490 -33.75 -6.67 -38.07
C ILE A 490 -34.24 -8.08 -37.75
N VAL A 491 -35.36 -8.19 -37.04
CA VAL A 491 -36.08 -9.44 -36.86
C VAL A 491 -37.27 -9.45 -37.82
N ASN A 492 -37.38 -10.53 -38.61
CA ASN A 492 -38.47 -10.75 -39.54
C ASN A 492 -38.86 -12.24 -39.54
N THR A 493 -39.81 -12.59 -38.68
CA THR A 493 -40.37 -13.93 -38.53
C THR A 493 -41.53 -14.22 -39.47
N SER A 494 -41.94 -13.23 -40.27
CA SER A 494 -43.02 -13.39 -41.23
C SER A 494 -42.68 -14.48 -42.27
N PRO A 495 -43.61 -15.42 -42.53
CA PRO A 495 -43.36 -16.49 -43.49
C PRO A 495 -43.13 -15.93 -44.90
N LEU A 496 -42.14 -16.47 -45.60
CA LEU A 496 -41.74 -16.05 -46.96
C LEU A 496 -42.87 -16.20 -48.00
N PHE A 497 -43.93 -16.94 -47.67
CA PHE A 497 -45.11 -17.15 -48.49
C PHE A 497 -46.37 -16.93 -47.66
N GLY A 498 -47.24 -16.02 -48.10
CA GLY A 498 -48.56 -15.86 -47.51
C GLY A 498 -49.44 -17.10 -47.78
N PRO A 499 -50.53 -17.30 -47.02
CA PRO A 499 -51.44 -18.44 -47.21
C PRO A 499 -51.95 -18.57 -48.65
N GLY A 500 -52.15 -17.45 -49.36
CA GLY A 500 -52.56 -17.44 -50.77
C GLY A 500 -51.53 -18.04 -51.74
N CYS A 501 -50.23 -17.89 -51.47
CA CYS A 501 -49.19 -18.45 -52.34
C CYS A 501 -49.11 -19.99 -52.22
N ILE A 502 -49.39 -20.54 -51.03
CA ILE A 502 -49.42 -21.99 -50.81
C ILE A 502 -50.66 -22.60 -51.49
N GLU A 503 -51.80 -21.92 -51.41
CA GLU A 503 -53.02 -22.31 -52.12
C GLU A 503 -52.83 -22.28 -53.64
N GLU A 504 -52.22 -21.23 -54.21
CA GLU A 504 -51.97 -21.15 -55.65
C GLU A 504 -50.96 -22.21 -56.14
N ILE A 505 -49.91 -22.50 -55.37
CA ILE A 505 -48.95 -23.57 -55.68
C ILE A 505 -49.62 -24.95 -55.59
N ALA A 506 -50.49 -25.17 -54.59
CA ALA A 506 -51.25 -26.41 -54.45
C ALA A 506 -52.28 -26.60 -55.58
N ILE A 507 -52.94 -25.52 -56.02
CA ILE A 507 -53.86 -25.51 -57.16
C ILE A 507 -53.11 -25.80 -58.46
N MET A 508 -51.92 -25.21 -58.68
CA MET A 508 -51.09 -25.55 -59.84
C MET A 508 -50.63 -27.01 -59.83
N ALA A 509 -50.19 -27.53 -58.69
CA ALA A 509 -49.74 -28.92 -58.57
C ALA A 509 -50.87 -29.91 -58.84
N THR A 510 -52.07 -29.64 -58.32
CA THR A 510 -53.26 -30.47 -58.58
C THR A 510 -53.70 -30.41 -60.05
N MET A 511 -53.71 -29.23 -60.66
CA MET A 511 -54.00 -29.09 -62.10
C MET A 511 -53.00 -29.86 -62.98
N ILE A 512 -51.70 -29.84 -62.66
CA ILE A 512 -50.68 -30.62 -63.38
C ILE A 512 -50.94 -32.12 -63.23
N THR A 513 -51.24 -32.61 -62.02
CA THR A 513 -51.55 -34.03 -61.82
C THR A 513 -52.80 -34.48 -62.57
N ILE A 514 -53.84 -33.65 -62.64
CA ILE A 514 -55.05 -33.94 -63.41
C ILE A 514 -54.68 -34.05 -64.89
N VAL A 515 -53.99 -33.06 -65.47
CA VAL A 515 -53.58 -33.07 -66.89
C VAL A 515 -52.77 -34.33 -67.23
N LEU A 516 -51.82 -34.72 -66.37
CA LEU A 516 -51.02 -35.93 -66.57
C LEU A 516 -51.87 -37.21 -66.47
N ALA A 517 -52.81 -37.28 -65.54
CA ALA A 517 -53.73 -38.41 -65.40
C ALA A 517 -54.66 -38.54 -66.61
N THR A 518 -55.20 -37.42 -67.13
CA THR A 518 -56.03 -37.42 -68.34
C THR A 518 -55.22 -37.83 -69.57
N ALA A 519 -54.00 -37.34 -69.71
CA ALA A 519 -53.11 -37.73 -70.80
C ALA A 519 -52.79 -39.24 -70.75
N LEU A 520 -52.51 -39.78 -69.56
CA LEU A 520 -52.27 -41.19 -69.35
C LEU A 520 -53.51 -42.03 -69.66
N TYR A 521 -54.70 -41.60 -69.21
CA TYR A 521 -55.97 -42.26 -69.51
C TYR A 521 -56.26 -42.30 -71.02
N LEU A 522 -56.03 -41.19 -71.73
CA LEU A 522 -56.18 -41.12 -73.17
C LEU A 522 -55.18 -42.01 -73.92
N LEU A 523 -53.95 -42.15 -73.43
CA LEU A 523 -52.95 -43.09 -73.98
C LEU A 523 -53.38 -44.55 -73.79
N ILE A 524 -53.93 -44.90 -72.62
CA ILE A 524 -54.44 -46.25 -72.34
C ILE A 524 -55.61 -46.60 -73.27
N ILE A 525 -56.57 -45.69 -73.47
CA ILE A 525 -57.68 -45.87 -74.42
C ILE A 525 -57.17 -46.01 -75.86
N ARG A 526 -56.18 -45.20 -76.26
CA ARG A 526 -55.59 -45.30 -77.61
C ARG A 526 -54.94 -46.66 -77.85
N LYS A 527 -54.24 -47.20 -76.84
CA LYS A 527 -53.63 -48.53 -76.90
C LYS A 527 -54.68 -49.65 -76.99
N HIS A 528 -55.78 -49.54 -76.23
CA HIS A 528 -56.87 -50.52 -76.30
C HIS A 528 -57.62 -50.49 -77.64
N LYS A 529 -57.76 -49.33 -78.28
CA LYS A 529 -58.35 -49.22 -79.63
C LYS A 529 -57.42 -49.67 -80.77
N SER A 530 -56.12 -49.82 -80.54
CA SER A 530 -55.19 -50.36 -81.54
C SER A 530 -55.01 -51.88 -81.46
N GLU A 531 -55.51 -52.52 -80.40
CA GLU A 531 -55.43 -53.97 -80.16
C GLU A 531 -56.77 -54.70 -80.41
N SER A 532 -57.84 -53.96 -80.78
CA SER A 532 -59.15 -54.46 -81.26
C SER A 532 -59.33 -54.15 -82.73
#